data_AF-A0A950FQD7-F1
#
_entry.id   AF-A0A950FQD7-F1
#
_cell.length_a   1.000
_cell.length_b   1.000
_cell.length_c   1.000
_cell.angle_alpha   90.00
_cell.angle_beta   90.00
_cell.angle_gamma   90.00
#
_symmetry.space_group_name_H-M   'P 1'
#
loop_
_entity.id
_entity.type
_entity.pdbx_description
1 polymer ?
#
loop_
_entity_poly.entity_id
_entity_poly.type
_entity_poly.pdbx_seq_one_letter_code
_entity_poly.pdbx_strand_id
1 'polypeptide(L)' 'MKGQALLAAGGTFVAFVAGGFLVGLFLGNRTGASWWVIVGTFAGLFLGVGLFATQIVRSVK' A
#
# COMPACT_ATOMS: atom_id res chain seq x y z
N MET A 1 15.11 -8.22 17.44
CA MET A 1 14.62 -8.50 16.08
C MET A 1 13.21 -7.93 15.77
N LYS A 2 12.31 -7.77 16.75
CA LYS A 2 10.93 -7.27 16.53
C LYS A 2 10.85 -5.85 15.90
N GLY A 3 11.79 -4.96 16.23
CA GLY A 3 11.82 -3.60 15.68
C GLY A 3 12.14 -3.53 14.17
N GLN A 4 13.01 -4.42 13.67
CA GLN A 4 13.34 -4.47 12.23
C GLN A 4 12.15 -5.00 11.40
N ALA A 5 11.42 -5.98 11.93
CA ALA A 5 10.22 -6.51 11.28
C ALA A 5 9.10 -5.47 11.19
N LEU A 6 8.90 -4.66 12.25
CA LEU A 6 7.92 -3.59 12.24
C LEU A 6 8.30 -2.47 11.25
N LEU A 7 9.59 -2.12 11.19
CA LEU A 7 10.10 -1.13 10.23
C LEU A 7 9.92 -1.61 8.78
N ALA A 8 10.23 -2.88 8.51
CA ALA A 8 10.03 -3.48 7.20
C ALA A 8 8.54 -3.58 6.81
N ALA A 9 7.67 -3.90 7.77
CA ALA A 9 6.22 -3.90 7.57
C ALA A 9 5.71 -2.48 7.27
N GLY A 10 6.20 -1.46 7.99
CA GLY A 10 5.88 -0.06 7.73
C GLY A 10 6.33 0.40 6.34
N GLY A 11 7.55 0.03 5.91
CA GLY A 11 8.05 0.32 4.56
C GLY A 11 7.20 -0.35 3.48
N THR A 12 6.78 -1.59 3.71
CA THR A 12 5.87 -2.31 2.80
C THR A 12 4.52 -1.61 2.71
N PHE A 13 3.93 -1.20 3.83
CA PHE A 13 2.67 -0.45 3.85
C PHE A 13 2.76 0.82 3.00
N VAL A 14 3.78 1.64 3.23
CA VAL A 14 3.98 2.90 2.50
C VAL A 14 4.18 2.64 1.00
N ALA A 15 4.97 1.61 0.64
CA ALA A 15 5.20 1.26 -0.75
C ALA A 15 3.91 0.90 -1.50
N PHE A 16 3.00 0.15 -0.88
CA PHE A 16 1.72 -0.20 -1.50
C PHE A 16 0.77 0.99 -1.62
N VAL A 17 0.68 1.84 -0.60
CA VAL A 17 -0.17 3.03 -0.65
C VAL A 17 0.35 4.02 -1.69
N ALA A 18 1.65 4.33 -1.67
CA ALA A 18 2.28 5.23 -2.62
C ALA A 18 2.23 4.66 -4.05
N GLY A 19 2.51 3.37 -4.22
CA GLY A 19 2.42 2.68 -5.51
C GLY A 19 1.01 2.72 -6.08
N GLY A 20 0.00 2.44 -5.25
CA GLY A 20 -1.41 2.53 -5.63
C GLY A 20 -1.80 3.94 -6.07
N PHE A 21 -1.39 4.97 -5.33
CA PHE A 21 -1.61 6.37 -5.71
C PHE A 21 -0.95 6.72 -7.05
N LEU A 22 0.31 6.33 -7.27
CA LEU A 22 1.04 6.60 -8.51
C LEU A 22 0.41 5.89 -9.72
N VAL A 23 -0.04 4.64 -9.55
CA VAL A 23 -0.80 3.91 -10.58
C VAL A 23 -2.11 4.63 -10.88
N GLY A 24 -2.82 5.10 -9.85
CA GLY A 24 -4.04 5.89 -9.98
C GLY A 24 -3.83 7.19 -10.75
N LEU A 25 -2.74 7.92 -10.48
CA LEU A 25 -2.36 9.11 -11.25
C LEU A 25 -2.01 8.79 -12.70
N PHE A 26 -1.25 7.72 -12.94
CA PHE A 26 -0.90 7.29 -14.29
C PHE A 26 -2.15 6.98 -15.11
N LEU A 27 -3.09 6.21 -14.55
CA LEU A 27 -4.36 5.89 -15.19
C LEU A 27 -5.24 7.12 -15.37
N GLY A 28 -5.27 8.02 -14.38
CA GLY A 28 -5.96 9.31 -14.48
C GLY A 28 -5.44 10.15 -15.65
N ASN A 29 -4.13 10.26 -15.81
CA ASN A 29 -3.51 10.96 -16.94
C ASN A 29 -3.79 10.29 -18.30
N ARG A 30 -3.89 8.95 -18.34
CA ARG A 30 -4.15 8.21 -19.59
C ARG A 30 -5.61 8.25 -20.02
N THR A 31 -6.53 8.33 -19.08
CA THR A 31 -7.98 8.24 -19.33
C THR A 31 -8.71 9.57 -19.19
N GLY A 32 -8.06 10.59 -18.61
CA GLY A 32 -8.67 11.87 -18.26
C GLY A 32 -9.59 11.79 -17.03
N ALA A 33 -9.67 10.64 -16.36
CA ALA A 33 -10.65 10.40 -15.30
C ALA A 33 -9.98 10.42 -13.91
N SER A 34 -10.25 11.45 -13.11
CA SER A 34 -9.58 11.65 -11.81
C SER A 34 -9.91 10.60 -10.75
N TRP A 35 -11.00 9.83 -10.92
CA TRP A 35 -11.41 8.79 -9.99
C TRP A 35 -10.40 7.64 -9.86
N TRP A 36 -9.54 7.43 -10.86
CA TRP A 36 -8.46 6.43 -10.79
C TRP A 36 -7.48 6.70 -9.66
N VAL A 37 -7.27 7.96 -9.27
CA VAL A 37 -6.44 8.32 -8.11
C VAL A 37 -7.04 7.76 -6.82
N ILE A 38 -8.37 7.86 -6.68
CA ILE A 38 -9.10 7.32 -5.53
C ILE A 38 -8.98 5.79 -5.54
N VAL A 39 -9.30 5.14 -6.66
CA VAL A 39 -9.23 3.68 -6.79
C VAL A 39 -7.83 3.15 -6.49
N GLY A 40 -6.80 3.78 -7.05
CA GLY A 40 -5.41 3.40 -6.83
C GLY A 40 -5.01 3.54 -5.37
N THR A 41 -5.38 4.65 -4.73
CA THR A 41 -5.08 4.89 -3.30
C THR A 41 -5.77 3.86 -2.41
N PHE A 42 -7.06 3.58 -2.64
CA PHE A 42 -7.81 2.60 -1.86
C PHE A 42 -7.34 1.16 -2.09
N ALA A 43 -6.97 0.80 -3.32
CA ALA A 43 -6.35 -0.49 -3.62
C ALA A 43 -5.00 -0.64 -2.90
N GLY A 44 -4.17 0.40 -2.93
CA GLY A 44 -2.90 0.46 -2.21
C GLY A 44 -3.08 0.33 -0.70
N LEU A 45 -4.08 1.00 -0.12
CA LEU A 45 -4.45 0.87 1.29
C LEU A 45 -4.92 -0.54 1.65
N PHE A 46 -5.81 -1.12 0.84
CA PHE A 46 -6.35 -2.47 1.09
C PHE A 46 -5.23 -3.52 1.14
N LEU A 47 -4.32 -3.48 0.16
CA LEU A 47 -3.17 -4.39 0.10
C LEU A 47 -2.15 -4.08 1.20
N GLY A 48 -1.85 -2.80 1.44
CA GLY A 48 -0.92 -2.35 2.46
C GLY A 48 -1.34 -2.83 3.86
N VAL A 49 -2.61 -2.64 4.24
CA VAL A 49 -3.14 -3.10 5.53
C VAL A 49 -3.12 -4.62 5.63
N GLY A 50 -3.56 -5.34 4.60
CA GLY A 50 -3.59 -6.80 4.60
C GLY A 50 -2.20 -7.42 4.77
N LEU A 51 -1.21 -6.89 4.04
CA LEU A 51 0.18 -7.34 4.15
C LEU A 51 0.81 -6.93 5.48
N PHE A 52 0.58 -5.70 5.94
CA PHE A 52 1.05 -5.25 7.25
C PHE A 52 0.54 -6.13 8.39
N ALA A 53 -0.76 -6.42 8.42
CA ALA A 53 -1.37 -7.31 9.40
C ALA A 53 -0.78 -8.73 9.34
N THR A 54 -0.58 -9.26 8.13
CA THR A 54 0.02 -10.59 7.94
C THR A 54 1.46 -10.65 8.47
N GLN A 55 2.27 -9.61 8.22
CA GLN A 55 3.65 -9.53 8.69
C GLN A 55 3.72 -9.41 10.22
N ILE A 56 2.82 -8.65 10.84
CA ILE A 56 2.72 -8.57 12.31
C ILE A 56 2.34 -9.93 12.90
N VAL A 57 1.30 -10.59 12.38
CA VAL A 57 0.86 -11.89 12.89
C VAL A 57 1.98 -12.94 12.80
N ARG A 58 2.75 -12.94 11.71
CA ARG A 58 3.92 -13.82 11.54
C ARG A 58 5.08 -13.49 12.46
N SER A 59 5.18 -12.24 12.94
CA SER A 59 6.24 -11.80 13.85
C SER A 59 5.94 -12.07 15.33
N VAL A 60 4.69 -12.43 15.64
CA VAL A 60 4.21 -12.73 17.00
C VAL A 60 4.17 -14.24 17.29
N LYS A 61 3.97 -15.07 16.27
CA LYS A 61 4.18 -16.52 16.34
C LYS A 61 5.67 -16.87 16.30
#